data_AF-A0A970I1A3-F1
#
_entry.id   AF-A0A970I1A3-F1
#
_cell.length_a   1.000
_cell.length_b   1.000
_cell.length_c   1.000
_cell.angle_alpha   90.00
_cell.angle_beta   90.00
_cell.angle_gamma   90.00
#
_symmetry.space_group_name_H-M   'P 1'
#
loop_
_entity.id
_entity.type
_entity.pdbx_description
1 polymer ?
#
loop_
_entity_poly.entity_id
_entity_poly.type
_entity_poly.pdbx_seq_one_letter_code
_entity_poly.pdbx_strand_id
1 'polypeptide(L)'
;MEKKTRNVLIILPILLTLLSGGFLALCPFPVPPAAEIKAALHSLSCASAKQADHYTPGLYKQALASCDSAMAVWKKENKKFICLRNYDLVKDYAILSAKLSDSANKKTSLLKTEMKDSQILAIDSLNKLVKNINEHYGAFPYPPPIRERISRGKMLLRDAETAFDAGNFIGADSCITESENLLMSSREFADINLREYFQSFPRWKRWIDITLSESVKTGSYSIIVDKFA
;
A
#
# COMPACT_ATOMS: atom_id res chain seq x y z
N MET A 1 60.39 -33.50 -48.62
CA MET A 1 59.82 -32.14 -48.47
C MET A 1 60.93 -31.13 -48.74
N GLU A 2 60.78 -30.28 -49.76
CA GLU A 2 61.73 -29.21 -50.06
C GLU A 2 62.02 -28.37 -48.81
N LYS A 3 63.29 -27.96 -48.60
CA LYS A 3 63.73 -27.10 -47.47
C LYS A 3 62.81 -25.89 -47.26
N LYS A 4 62.22 -25.38 -48.34
CA LYS A 4 61.31 -24.24 -48.36
C LYS A 4 59.97 -24.51 -47.65
N THR A 5 59.37 -25.69 -47.82
CA THR A 5 58.10 -26.04 -47.16
C THR A 5 58.28 -26.31 -45.66
N ARG A 6 59.44 -26.85 -45.26
CA ARG A 6 59.78 -27.05 -43.85
C ARG A 6 59.97 -25.74 -43.07
N ASN A 7 60.59 -24.73 -43.68
CA ASN A 7 60.79 -23.44 -43.03
C ASN A 7 59.48 -22.64 -42.90
N VAL A 8 58.59 -22.72 -43.89
CA VAL A 8 57.25 -22.11 -43.81
C VAL A 8 56.42 -22.73 -42.68
N LEU A 9 56.52 -24.05 -42.49
CA LEU A 9 55.78 -24.76 -41.44
C LEU A 9 56.20 -24.37 -40.00
N ILE A 10 57.44 -23.89 -39.82
CA ILE A 10 57.98 -23.48 -38.51
C ILE A 10 57.78 -21.97 -38.28
N ILE A 11 57.92 -21.14 -39.32
CA ILE A 11 57.82 -19.68 -39.19
C ILE A 11 56.36 -19.22 -39.01
N LEU A 12 55.41 -19.89 -39.66
CA LEU A 12 53.99 -19.54 -39.59
C LEU A 12 53.40 -19.60 -38.15
N PRO A 13 53.61 -20.67 -37.34
CA PRO A 13 53.09 -20.71 -35.97
C PRO A 13 53.79 -19.69 -35.06
N ILE A 14 55.09 -19.44 -35.24
CA ILE A 14 55.83 -18.44 -34.46
C ILE A 14 55.26 -17.04 -34.73
N LEU A 15 55.05 -16.69 -35.99
CA LEU A 15 54.45 -15.41 -36.38
C LEU A 15 53.02 -15.27 -35.85
N LEU A 16 52.22 -16.34 -35.88
CA LEU A 16 50.86 -16.36 -35.34
C LEU A 16 50.84 -16.13 -33.82
N THR A 17 51.76 -16.75 -33.08
CA THR A 17 51.87 -16.54 -31.63
C THR A 17 52.28 -15.11 -31.29
N LEU A 18 53.23 -14.52 -32.02
CA LEU A 18 53.66 -13.13 -31.84
C LEU A 18 52.54 -12.14 -32.16
N LEU A 19 51.79 -12.36 -33.24
CA LEU A 19 50.62 -11.55 -33.60
C LEU A 19 49.51 -11.67 -32.56
N SER A 20 49.22 -12.88 -32.06
CA SER A 20 48.19 -13.09 -31.04
C SER A 20 48.57 -12.48 -29.67
N GLY A 21 49.85 -12.57 -29.28
CA GLY A 21 50.35 -11.97 -28.05
C GLY A 21 50.38 -10.44 -28.12
N GLY A 22 50.80 -9.88 -29.26
CA GLY A 22 50.74 -8.44 -29.51
C GLY A 22 49.31 -7.90 -29.54
N PHE A 23 48.37 -8.65 -30.13
CA PHE A 23 46.95 -8.29 -30.16
C PHE A 23 46.33 -8.27 -28.75
N LEU A 24 46.64 -9.25 -27.91
CA LEU A 24 46.18 -9.29 -26.52
C LEU A 24 46.77 -8.16 -25.65
N ALA A 25 48.03 -7.77 -25.90
CA ALA A 25 48.68 -6.68 -25.16
C ALA A 25 48.14 -5.29 -25.48
N LEU A 26 47.62 -5.09 -26.70
CA LEU A 26 47.01 -3.83 -27.14
C LEU A 26 45.50 -3.75 -26.84
N CYS A 27 44.89 -4.83 -26.33
CA CYS A 27 43.48 -4.84 -25.99
C CYS A 27 43.20 -4.05 -24.70
N PRO A 28 42.30 -3.05 -24.71
CA PRO A 28 41.81 -2.45 -23.49
C PRO A 28 41.00 -3.50 -22.73
N PHE A 29 41.33 -3.72 -21.45
CA PHE A 29 40.54 -4.57 -20.56
C PHE A 29 39.43 -3.71 -19.94
N PRO A 30 38.16 -3.86 -20.37
CA PRO A 30 37.08 -3.08 -19.81
C PRO A 30 36.83 -3.51 -18.36
N VAL A 31 36.83 -2.54 -17.44
CA VAL A 31 36.56 -2.80 -16.02
C VAL A 31 35.07 -3.07 -15.82
N PRO A 32 34.68 -4.20 -15.21
CA PRO A 32 33.27 -4.49 -14.97
C PRO A 32 32.69 -3.55 -13.88
N PRO A 33 31.45 -3.06 -14.03
CA PRO A 33 30.81 -2.09 -13.12
C PRO A 33 30.24 -2.79 -11.87
N ALA A 34 31.08 -3.54 -11.17
CA ALA A 34 30.68 -4.31 -10.00
C ALA A 34 30.24 -3.42 -8.83
N ALA A 35 30.85 -2.24 -8.69
CA ALA A 35 30.52 -1.28 -7.64
C ALA A 35 29.11 -0.71 -7.82
N GLU A 36 28.76 -0.32 -9.05
CA GLU A 36 27.45 0.23 -9.39
C GLU A 36 26.34 -0.81 -9.24
N ILE A 37 26.59 -2.06 -9.63
CA ILE A 37 25.60 -3.14 -9.41
C ILE A 37 25.40 -3.40 -7.92
N LYS A 38 26.50 -3.43 -7.13
CA LYS A 38 26.39 -3.61 -5.68
C LYS A 38 25.60 -2.46 -5.04
N ALA A 39 25.83 -1.23 -5.47
CA ALA A 39 25.07 -0.06 -5.02
C ALA A 39 23.58 -0.18 -5.39
N ALA A 40 23.26 -0.58 -6.63
CA ALA A 40 21.87 -0.79 -7.07
C ALA A 40 21.14 -1.85 -6.24
N LEU A 41 21.78 -3.00 -6.01
CA LEU A 41 21.23 -4.08 -5.19
C LEU A 41 21.02 -3.64 -3.73
N HIS A 42 21.98 -2.90 -3.17
CA HIS A 42 21.85 -2.35 -1.83
C HIS A 42 20.66 -1.38 -1.74
N SER A 43 20.53 -0.41 -2.66
CA SER A 43 19.41 0.52 -2.68
C SER A 43 18.05 -0.19 -2.86
N LEU A 44 17.98 -1.22 -3.71
CA LEU A 44 16.80 -2.06 -3.87
C LEU A 44 16.42 -2.80 -2.59
N SER A 45 17.42 -3.35 -1.88
CA SER A 45 17.21 -4.02 -0.60
C SER A 45 16.69 -3.03 0.46
N CYS A 46 17.26 -1.81 0.53
CA CYS A 46 16.75 -0.76 1.39
C CYS A 46 15.30 -0.37 1.06
N ALA A 47 14.96 -0.28 -0.23
CA ALA A 47 13.59 -0.01 -0.69
C ALA A 47 12.60 -1.10 -0.30
N SER A 48 12.98 -2.37 -0.47
CA SER A 48 12.19 -3.51 -0.03
C SER A 48 12.00 -3.54 1.48
N ALA A 49 13.06 -3.31 2.26
CA ALA A 49 12.98 -3.27 3.72
C ALA A 49 12.04 -2.17 4.24
N LYS A 50 11.88 -1.07 3.49
CA LYS A 50 10.92 0.00 3.79
C LYS A 50 9.51 -0.26 3.24
N GLN A 51 9.27 -1.41 2.61
CA GLN A 51 8.01 -1.79 1.97
C GLN A 51 7.64 -0.92 0.76
N ALA A 52 8.63 -0.49 -0.03
CA ALA A 52 8.38 0.32 -1.22
C ALA A 52 7.55 -0.41 -2.28
N ASP A 53 7.55 -1.73 -2.28
CA ASP A 53 6.66 -2.57 -3.08
C ASP A 53 5.17 -2.35 -2.79
N HIS A 54 4.81 -2.08 -1.53
CA HIS A 54 3.44 -1.80 -1.12
C HIS A 54 3.07 -0.32 -1.25
N TYR A 55 3.94 0.58 -0.81
CA TYR A 55 3.63 2.01 -0.75
C TYR A 55 3.93 2.75 -2.06
N THR A 56 4.94 2.32 -2.82
CA THR A 56 5.34 2.97 -4.08
C THR A 56 5.60 1.94 -5.20
N PRO A 57 4.63 1.04 -5.49
CA PRO A 57 4.82 -0.12 -6.37
C PRO A 57 5.36 0.27 -7.75
N GLY A 58 4.93 1.40 -8.30
CA GLY A 58 5.40 1.88 -9.61
C GLY A 58 6.90 2.12 -9.66
N LEU A 59 7.44 2.87 -8.69
CA LEU A 59 8.87 3.19 -8.64
C LEU A 59 9.70 1.94 -8.31
N TYR A 60 9.22 1.12 -7.37
CA TYR A 60 9.90 -0.11 -6.99
C TYR A 60 10.00 -1.09 -8.18
N LYS A 61 8.90 -1.29 -8.94
CA LYS A 61 8.90 -2.14 -10.13
C LYS A 61 9.85 -1.63 -11.22
N GLN A 62 9.91 -0.32 -11.45
CA GLN A 62 10.85 0.26 -12.42
C GLN A 62 12.31 0.08 -11.99
N ALA A 63 12.59 0.25 -10.69
CA ALA A 63 13.91 0.01 -10.14
C ALA A 63 14.36 -1.45 -10.32
N LEU A 64 13.45 -2.39 -10.07
CA LEU A 64 13.68 -3.82 -10.18
C LEU A 64 13.90 -4.22 -11.65
N ALA A 65 13.04 -3.77 -12.56
CA ALA A 65 13.19 -3.99 -14.00
C ALA A 65 14.51 -3.42 -14.57
N SER A 66 14.96 -2.27 -14.04
CA SER A 66 16.25 -1.68 -14.42
C SER A 66 17.42 -2.54 -13.93
N CYS A 67 17.35 -3.09 -12.72
CA CYS A 67 18.38 -3.99 -12.20
C CYS A 67 18.44 -5.31 -13.01
N ASP A 68 17.28 -5.88 -13.32
CA ASP A 68 17.18 -7.09 -14.13
C ASP A 68 17.78 -6.86 -15.52
N SER A 69 17.52 -5.69 -16.11
CA SER A 69 18.12 -5.28 -17.39
C SER A 69 19.65 -5.16 -17.27
N ALA A 70 20.16 -4.55 -16.19
CA ALA A 70 21.59 -4.46 -15.93
C ALA A 70 22.24 -5.85 -15.85
N MET A 71 21.63 -6.78 -15.10
CA MET A 71 22.11 -8.16 -14.94
C MET A 71 22.06 -8.96 -16.25
N ALA A 72 21.00 -8.78 -17.05
CA ALA A 72 20.85 -9.44 -18.34
C ALA A 72 21.92 -8.97 -19.34
N VAL A 73 22.16 -7.65 -19.42
CA VAL A 73 23.21 -7.08 -20.25
C VAL A 73 24.58 -7.53 -19.75
N TRP A 74 24.83 -7.49 -18.44
CA TRP A 74 26.11 -7.94 -17.87
C TRP A 74 26.41 -9.40 -18.24
N LYS A 75 25.42 -10.29 -18.11
CA LYS A 75 25.53 -11.69 -18.53
C LYS A 75 25.84 -11.82 -20.03
N LYS A 76 25.26 -10.97 -20.88
CA LYS A 76 25.51 -10.97 -22.33
C LYS A 76 26.94 -10.51 -22.64
N GLU A 77 27.41 -9.43 -22.03
CA GLU A 77 28.76 -8.89 -22.23
C GLU A 77 29.83 -9.86 -21.74
N ASN A 78 29.60 -10.56 -20.63
CA ASN A 78 30.55 -11.55 -20.12
C ASN A 78 30.75 -12.76 -21.05
N LYS A 79 29.81 -13.03 -21.97
CA LYS A 79 29.95 -14.07 -23.01
C LYS A 79 30.83 -13.65 -24.19
N LYS A 80 31.07 -12.35 -24.37
CA LYS A 80 31.91 -11.85 -25.46
C LYS A 80 33.39 -12.03 -25.14
N PHE A 81 34.19 -12.07 -26.20
CA PHE A 81 35.65 -11.97 -26.09
C PHE A 81 36.05 -10.69 -25.34
N ILE A 82 37.10 -10.76 -24.51
CA ILE A 82 37.42 -9.76 -23.48
C ILE A 82 37.51 -8.33 -24.06
N CYS A 83 38.14 -8.17 -25.23
CA CYS A 83 38.33 -6.86 -25.86
C CYS A 83 37.06 -6.29 -26.53
N LEU A 84 36.00 -7.09 -26.68
CA LEU A 84 34.74 -6.71 -27.33
C LEU A 84 33.61 -6.42 -26.32
N ARG A 85 33.93 -6.44 -25.02
CA ARG A 85 32.93 -6.19 -23.97
C ARG A 85 32.73 -4.69 -23.82
N ASN A 86 31.48 -4.28 -23.70
CA ASN A 86 31.10 -2.91 -23.34
C ASN A 86 30.12 -2.95 -22.16
N TYR A 87 30.53 -2.39 -21.02
CA TYR A 87 29.72 -2.38 -19.81
C TYR A 87 29.00 -1.04 -19.53
N ASP A 88 29.06 -0.06 -20.43
CA ASP A 88 28.42 1.25 -20.25
C ASP A 88 26.92 1.10 -20.01
N LEU A 89 26.26 0.27 -20.82
CA LEU A 89 24.83 0.00 -20.67
C LEU A 89 24.49 -0.71 -19.34
N VAL A 90 25.38 -1.56 -18.83
CA VAL A 90 25.23 -2.19 -17.50
C VAL A 90 25.29 -1.13 -16.42
N LYS A 91 26.24 -0.20 -16.53
CA LYS A 91 26.43 0.91 -15.61
C LYS A 91 25.22 1.85 -15.61
N ASP A 92 24.70 2.20 -16.78
CA ASP A 92 23.54 3.07 -16.92
C ASP A 92 22.29 2.48 -16.25
N TYR A 93 22.00 1.20 -16.51
CA TYR A 93 20.88 0.51 -15.88
C TYR A 93 21.07 0.36 -14.36
N ALA A 94 22.29 0.10 -13.88
CA ALA A 94 22.58 0.01 -12.45
C ALA A 94 22.36 1.36 -11.75
N ILE A 95 22.87 2.45 -12.32
CA ILE A 95 22.68 3.81 -11.80
C ILE A 95 21.19 4.18 -11.81
N LEU A 96 20.47 3.86 -12.89
CA LEU A 96 19.03 4.11 -12.98
C LEU A 96 18.26 3.35 -11.90
N SER A 97 18.58 2.07 -11.69
CA SER A 97 17.97 1.25 -10.65
C SER A 97 18.20 1.83 -9.24
N ALA A 98 19.43 2.27 -8.95
CA ALA A 98 19.75 2.92 -7.68
C ALA A 98 18.94 4.21 -7.47
N LYS A 99 18.89 5.08 -8.49
CA LYS A 99 18.12 6.34 -8.44
C LYS A 99 16.62 6.11 -8.23
N LEU A 100 16.05 5.13 -8.93
CA LEU A 100 14.63 4.79 -8.78
C LEU A 100 14.34 4.20 -7.39
N SER A 101 15.23 3.37 -6.87
CA SER A 101 15.14 2.81 -5.51
C SER A 101 15.21 3.90 -4.44
N ASP A 102 16.12 4.86 -4.58
CA ASP A 102 16.24 5.99 -3.66
C ASP A 102 15.01 6.90 -3.71
N SER A 103 14.45 7.10 -4.91
CA SER A 103 13.21 7.86 -5.09
C SER A 103 12.02 7.13 -4.45
N ALA A 104 11.93 5.81 -4.62
CA ALA A 104 10.93 4.96 -3.97
C ALA A 104 11.06 5.05 -2.44
N ASN A 105 12.28 4.95 -1.91
CA ASN A 105 12.59 5.09 -0.49
C ASN A 105 12.09 6.42 0.10
N LYS A 106 12.44 7.54 -0.54
CA LYS A 106 12.02 8.87 -0.09
C LYS A 106 10.50 9.01 -0.13
N LYS A 107 9.88 8.61 -1.24
CA LYS A 107 8.43 8.70 -1.41
C LYS A 107 7.66 7.80 -0.44
N THR A 108 8.12 6.58 -0.20
CA THR A 108 7.54 5.68 0.82
C THR A 108 7.64 6.27 2.22
N SER A 109 8.77 6.89 2.57
CA SER A 109 8.94 7.53 3.88
C SER A 109 7.96 8.70 4.07
N LEU A 110 7.79 9.53 3.03
CA LEU A 110 6.83 10.63 3.04
C LEU A 110 5.39 10.13 3.18
N LEU A 111 4.98 9.18 2.33
CA LEU A 111 3.63 8.60 2.39
C LEU A 111 3.32 7.97 3.75
N LYS A 112 4.29 7.26 4.35
CA LYS A 112 4.10 6.70 5.69
C LYS A 112 3.84 7.78 6.74
N THR A 113 4.57 8.88 6.71
CA THR A 113 4.36 10.01 7.62
C THR A 113 3.00 10.68 7.38
N GLU A 114 2.65 10.96 6.12
CA GLU A 114 1.37 11.57 5.76
C GLU A 114 0.17 10.70 6.19
N MET A 115 0.24 9.40 5.90
CA MET A 115 -0.79 8.44 6.33
C MET A 115 -0.86 8.37 7.85
N LYS A 116 0.27 8.33 8.55
CA LYS A 116 0.30 8.32 10.01
C LYS A 116 -0.44 9.53 10.60
N ASP A 117 -0.12 10.73 10.14
CA ASP A 117 -0.71 11.97 10.65
C ASP A 117 -2.21 12.04 10.37
N SER A 118 -2.63 11.66 9.16
CA SER A 118 -4.04 11.60 8.78
C SER A 118 -4.83 10.56 9.59
N GLN A 119 -4.25 9.39 9.82
CA GLN A 119 -4.91 8.29 10.52
C GLN A 119 -5.06 8.54 12.02
N ILE A 120 -4.12 9.25 12.66
CA ILE A 120 -4.26 9.68 14.06
C ILE A 120 -5.55 10.50 14.23
N LEU A 121 -5.78 11.46 13.32
CA LEU A 121 -6.96 12.31 13.36
C LEU A 121 -8.24 11.51 13.09
N ALA A 122 -8.20 10.59 12.13
CA ALA A 122 -9.35 9.75 11.79
C ALA A 122 -9.74 8.80 12.94
N ILE A 123 -8.75 8.12 13.56
CA ILE A 123 -8.98 7.23 14.70
C ILE A 123 -9.54 8.00 15.90
N ASP A 124 -9.01 9.19 16.21
CA ASP A 124 -9.55 10.03 17.28
C ASP A 124 -11.00 10.47 17.00
N SER A 125 -11.29 10.88 15.76
CA SER A 125 -12.65 11.24 15.33
C SER A 125 -13.61 10.06 15.47
N LEU A 126 -13.22 8.85 15.02
CA LEU A 126 -14.05 7.65 15.13
C LEU A 126 -14.25 7.22 16.58
N ASN A 127 -13.24 7.35 17.43
CA ASN A 127 -13.38 7.10 18.87
C ASN A 127 -14.39 8.06 19.52
N LYS A 128 -14.35 9.35 19.14
CA LYS A 128 -15.35 10.35 19.57
C LYS A 128 -16.75 10.00 19.05
N LEU A 129 -16.86 9.54 17.80
CA LEU A 129 -18.13 9.09 17.22
C LEU A 129 -18.70 7.88 17.98
N VAL A 130 -17.88 6.87 18.28
CA VAL A 130 -18.28 5.71 19.08
C VAL A 130 -18.75 6.13 20.46
N LYS A 131 -18.01 7.03 21.11
CA LYS A 131 -18.39 7.59 22.41
C LYS A 131 -19.75 8.30 22.33
N ASN A 132 -19.94 9.16 21.34
CA ASN A 132 -21.20 9.86 21.11
C ASN A 132 -22.36 8.87 20.91
N ILE A 133 -22.16 7.81 20.12
CA ILE A 133 -23.17 6.78 19.88
C ILE A 133 -23.58 6.10 21.19
N ASN A 134 -22.60 5.71 22.01
CA ASN A 134 -22.87 5.05 23.28
C ASN A 134 -23.59 5.96 24.28
N GLU A 135 -23.21 7.23 24.35
CA GLU A 135 -23.78 8.20 25.29
C GLU A 135 -25.18 8.67 24.90
N HIS A 136 -25.42 8.94 23.62
CA HIS A 136 -26.65 9.58 23.16
C HIS A 136 -27.69 8.57 22.62
N TYR A 137 -27.23 7.42 22.14
CA TYR A 137 -28.10 6.40 21.55
C TYR A 137 -27.95 5.03 22.22
N GLY A 138 -27.32 4.94 23.40
CA GLY A 138 -27.13 3.67 24.11
C GLY A 138 -28.45 2.94 24.42
N ALA A 139 -29.51 3.69 24.71
CA ALA A 139 -30.86 3.17 24.94
C ALA A 139 -31.74 3.16 23.67
N PHE A 140 -31.21 3.61 22.52
CA PHE A 140 -31.99 3.69 21.30
C PHE A 140 -32.31 2.28 20.77
N PRO A 141 -33.58 1.96 20.47
CA PRO A 141 -34.00 0.62 20.07
C PRO A 141 -33.65 0.36 18.59
N TYR A 142 -32.35 0.25 18.31
CA TYR A 142 -31.85 -0.06 16.96
C TYR A 142 -32.45 -1.37 16.43
N PRO A 143 -32.83 -1.43 15.15
CA PRO A 143 -33.15 -2.70 14.52
C PRO A 143 -31.89 -3.57 14.42
N PRO A 144 -32.03 -4.93 14.39
CA PRO A 144 -30.87 -5.83 14.40
C PRO A 144 -29.78 -5.52 13.37
N PRO A 145 -30.09 -5.19 12.09
CA PRO A 145 -29.07 -4.87 11.10
C PRO A 145 -28.22 -3.65 11.47
N ILE A 146 -28.79 -2.64 12.14
CA ILE A 146 -28.06 -1.44 12.54
C ILE A 146 -27.18 -1.74 13.76
N ARG A 147 -27.65 -2.56 14.70
CA ARG A 147 -26.78 -3.03 15.81
C ARG A 147 -25.58 -3.81 15.32
N GLU A 148 -25.77 -4.65 14.31
CA GLU A 148 -24.68 -5.41 13.69
C GLU A 148 -23.66 -4.47 13.01
N ARG A 149 -24.13 -3.46 12.27
CA ARG A 149 -23.26 -2.43 11.67
C ARG A 149 -22.45 -1.67 12.72
N ILE A 150 -23.08 -1.24 13.81
CA ILE A 150 -22.38 -0.56 14.91
C ILE A 150 -21.31 -1.48 15.52
N SER A 151 -21.66 -2.75 15.75
CA SER A 151 -20.74 -3.72 16.34
C SER A 151 -19.54 -4.00 15.42
N ARG A 152 -19.80 -4.20 14.13
CA ARG A 152 -18.76 -4.38 13.12
C ARG A 152 -17.89 -3.13 12.95
N GLY A 153 -18.48 -1.94 12.94
CA GLY A 153 -17.74 -0.68 12.86
C GLY A 153 -16.78 -0.52 14.05
N LYS A 154 -17.25 -0.81 15.27
CA LYS A 154 -16.39 -0.81 16.47
C LYS A 154 -15.26 -1.83 16.39
N MET A 155 -15.53 -3.04 15.89
CA MET A 155 -14.50 -4.07 15.68
C MET A 155 -13.43 -3.59 14.69
N LEU A 156 -13.85 -3.07 13.54
CA LEU A 156 -12.93 -2.53 12.53
C LEU A 156 -12.12 -1.35 13.04
N LEU A 157 -12.67 -0.50 13.92
CA LEU A 157 -11.89 0.54 14.58
C LEU A 157 -10.78 -0.03 15.47
N ARG A 158 -11.03 -1.13 16.19
CA ARG A 158 -9.99 -1.81 16.98
C ARG A 158 -8.93 -2.46 16.09
N ASP A 159 -9.35 -3.04 14.97
CA ASP A 159 -8.43 -3.62 13.98
C ASP A 159 -7.57 -2.52 13.33
N ALA A 160 -8.15 -1.35 13.05
CA ALA A 160 -7.44 -0.17 12.57
C ALA A 160 -6.37 0.31 13.56
N GLU A 161 -6.72 0.44 14.83
CA GLU A 161 -5.79 0.82 15.90
C GLU A 161 -4.63 -0.18 15.99
N THR A 162 -4.94 -1.48 15.96
CA THR A 162 -3.93 -2.55 16.00
C THR A 162 -3.00 -2.50 14.77
N ALA A 163 -3.55 -2.31 13.57
CA ALA A 163 -2.77 -2.19 12.35
C ALA A 163 -1.90 -0.93 12.33
N PHE A 164 -2.43 0.19 12.84
CA PHE A 164 -1.71 1.45 12.98
C PHE A 164 -0.52 1.31 13.93
N ASP A 165 -0.72 0.69 15.10
CA ASP A 165 0.34 0.45 16.10
C ASP A 165 1.43 -0.49 15.56
N ALA A 166 1.06 -1.44 14.70
CA ALA A 166 2.00 -2.30 13.99
C ALA A 166 2.74 -1.59 12.84
N GLY A 167 2.43 -0.32 12.54
CA GLY A 167 3.01 0.44 11.42
C GLY A 167 2.47 0.05 10.04
N ASN A 168 1.40 -0.75 9.98
CA ASN A 168 0.72 -1.13 8.74
C ASN A 168 -0.36 -0.09 8.38
N PHE A 169 0.08 1.07 7.90
CA PHE A 169 -0.82 2.17 7.59
C PHE A 169 -1.79 1.87 6.44
N ILE A 170 -1.44 1.02 5.48
CA ILE A 170 -2.36 0.63 4.39
C ILE A 170 -3.51 -0.23 4.95
N GLY A 171 -3.19 -1.19 5.82
CA GLY A 171 -4.21 -2.01 6.49
C GLY A 171 -5.11 -1.19 7.40
N ALA A 172 -4.52 -0.25 8.15
CA ALA A 172 -5.26 0.67 9.02
C ALA A 172 -6.25 1.53 8.21
N ASP A 173 -5.82 2.09 7.08
CA ASP A 173 -6.65 2.95 6.22
C ASP A 173 -7.94 2.25 5.74
N SER A 174 -7.81 0.99 5.33
CA SER A 174 -8.95 0.17 4.90
C SER A 174 -9.95 -0.03 6.04
N CYS A 175 -9.45 -0.34 7.23
CA CYS A 175 -10.30 -0.57 8.41
C CYS A 175 -10.96 0.73 8.90
N ILE A 176 -10.23 1.85 8.88
CA ILE A 176 -10.75 3.20 9.20
C ILE A 176 -11.90 3.53 8.26
N THR A 177 -11.69 3.42 6.95
CA THR A 177 -12.69 3.76 5.93
C THR A 177 -13.97 2.94 6.11
N GLU A 178 -13.85 1.63 6.31
CA GLU A 178 -15.02 0.77 6.49
C GLU A 178 -15.72 1.03 7.83
N SER A 179 -14.97 1.22 8.91
CA SER A 179 -15.50 1.61 10.23
C SER A 179 -16.28 2.92 10.15
N GLU A 180 -15.72 3.94 9.49
CA GLU A 180 -16.33 5.25 9.31
C GLU A 180 -17.68 5.14 8.61
N ASN A 181 -17.73 4.43 7.48
CA ASN A 181 -18.98 4.22 6.73
C ASN A 181 -20.06 3.54 7.58
N LEU A 182 -19.70 2.51 8.35
CA LEU A 182 -20.66 1.78 9.19
C LEU A 182 -21.15 2.63 10.37
N LEU A 183 -20.26 3.34 11.05
CA LEU A 183 -20.61 4.13 12.23
C LEU A 183 -21.37 5.41 11.87
N MET A 184 -20.97 6.12 10.82
CA MET A 184 -21.66 7.33 10.37
C MET A 184 -23.08 7.00 9.89
N SER A 185 -23.25 5.99 9.04
CA SER A 185 -24.59 5.60 8.57
C SER A 185 -25.50 5.12 9.70
N SER A 186 -24.94 4.47 10.72
CA SER A 186 -25.71 4.03 11.90
C SER A 186 -26.12 5.19 12.80
N ARG A 187 -25.26 6.21 12.94
CA ARG A 187 -25.60 7.46 13.64
C ARG A 187 -26.67 8.24 12.89
N GLU A 188 -26.49 8.42 11.58
CA GLU A 188 -27.45 9.13 10.74
C GLU A 188 -28.84 8.47 10.78
N PHE A 189 -28.88 7.13 10.78
CA PHE A 189 -30.11 6.38 11.00
C PHE A 189 -30.79 6.78 12.31
N ALA A 190 -30.06 6.82 13.44
CA ALA A 190 -30.63 7.22 14.73
C ALA A 190 -31.13 8.67 14.71
N ASP A 191 -30.36 9.59 14.13
CA ASP A 191 -30.70 11.01 14.04
C ASP A 191 -31.97 11.25 13.24
N ILE A 192 -32.14 10.56 12.10
CA ILE A 192 -33.36 10.66 11.28
C ILE A 192 -34.56 10.10 12.05
N ASN A 193 -34.43 8.90 12.62
CA ASN A 193 -35.55 8.26 13.32
C ASN A 193 -36.00 9.06 14.56
N LEU A 194 -35.06 9.61 15.33
CA LEU A 194 -35.40 10.47 16.48
C LEU A 194 -36.08 11.75 16.02
N ARG A 195 -35.57 12.39 14.96
CA ARG A 195 -36.19 13.60 14.41
C ARG A 195 -37.62 13.33 13.95
N GLU A 196 -37.85 12.26 13.20
CA GLU A 196 -39.18 11.88 12.72
C GLU A 196 -40.14 11.56 13.87
N TYR A 197 -39.64 10.88 14.91
CA TYR A 197 -40.40 10.59 16.12
C TYR A 197 -40.86 11.89 16.79
N PHE A 198 -39.93 12.82 17.08
CA PHE A 198 -40.27 14.07 17.76
C PHE A 198 -41.13 15.01 16.91
N GLN A 199 -41.02 14.96 15.58
CA GLN A 199 -41.94 15.67 14.67
C GLN A 199 -43.37 15.12 14.75
N SER A 200 -43.51 13.80 14.91
CA SER A 200 -44.80 13.10 15.02
C SER A 200 -45.40 13.16 16.44
N PHE A 201 -44.58 13.43 17.46
CA PHE A 201 -44.97 13.38 18.87
C PHE A 201 -46.19 14.25 19.23
N PRO A 202 -46.31 15.52 18.79
CA PRO A 202 -47.50 16.32 19.10
C PRO A 202 -48.80 15.75 18.54
N ARG A 203 -48.74 15.13 17.35
CA ARG A 203 -49.89 14.48 16.72
C ARG A 203 -50.28 13.22 17.50
N TRP A 204 -49.30 12.39 17.86
CA TRP A 204 -49.54 11.20 18.68
C TRP A 204 -50.15 11.55 20.04
N LYS A 205 -49.65 12.60 20.71
CA LYS A 205 -50.22 13.10 21.97
C LYS A 205 -51.68 13.52 21.82
N ARG A 206 -52.01 14.23 20.74
CA ARG A 206 -53.41 14.57 20.44
C ARG A 206 -54.28 13.32 20.23
N TRP A 207 -53.77 12.30 19.55
CA TRP A 207 -54.51 11.04 19.39
C TRP A 207 -54.77 10.34 20.72
N ILE A 208 -53.79 10.33 21.64
CA ILE A 208 -54.00 9.83 23.00
C ILE A 208 -55.13 10.56 23.70
N ASP A 209 -55.11 11.89 23.71
CA ASP A 209 -56.13 12.69 24.40
C ASP A 209 -57.53 12.41 23.84
N ILE A 210 -57.65 12.28 22.51
CA ILE A 210 -58.91 11.94 21.84
C ILE A 210 -59.37 10.54 22.24
N THR A 211 -58.50 9.53 22.11
CA THR A 211 -58.81 8.13 22.41
C THR A 211 -59.19 7.92 23.88
N LEU A 212 -58.54 8.61 24.81
CA LEU A 212 -58.92 8.60 26.22
C LEU A 212 -60.32 9.20 26.42
N SER A 213 -60.61 10.33 25.77
CA SER A 213 -61.93 10.97 25.88
C SER A 213 -63.06 10.09 25.33
N GLU A 214 -62.81 9.34 24.24
CA GLU A 214 -63.78 8.46 23.62
C GLU A 214 -64.01 7.18 24.45
N SER A 215 -62.95 6.60 25.00
CA SER A 215 -63.03 5.46 25.91
C SER A 215 -63.91 5.78 27.13
N VAL A 216 -63.70 6.95 27.76
CA VAL A 216 -64.52 7.41 28.90
C VAL A 216 -65.99 7.59 28.52
N LYS A 217 -66.27 8.17 27.35
CA LYS A 217 -67.65 8.41 26.88
C LYS A 217 -68.40 7.13 26.53
N THR A 218 -67.72 6.16 25.94
CA THR A 218 -68.35 4.94 25.40
C THR A 218 -68.29 3.75 26.36
N GLY A 219 -67.49 3.83 27.42
CA GLY A 219 -67.20 2.68 28.30
C GLY A 219 -66.36 1.59 27.64
N SER A 220 -65.76 1.87 26.47
CA SER A 220 -64.94 0.92 25.72
C SER A 220 -63.48 0.94 26.20
N TYR A 221 -62.79 -0.19 26.09
CA TYR A 221 -61.37 -0.28 26.42
C TYR A 221 -60.48 0.13 25.25
N SER A 222 -59.45 0.93 25.53
CA SER A 222 -58.43 1.36 24.56
C SER A 222 -57.03 0.97 25.06
N ILE A 223 -56.15 0.57 24.14
CA ILE A 223 -54.75 0.25 24.44
C ILE A 223 -53.86 1.32 23.80
N ILE A 224 -53.03 1.97 24.61
CA ILE A 224 -52.02 2.93 24.16
C ILE A 224 -50.65 2.27 24.35
N VAL A 225 -49.82 2.29 23.32
CA VAL A 225 -48.45 1.79 23.38
C VAL A 225 -47.50 2.97 23.23
N ASP A 226 -46.72 3.24 24.27
CA ASP A 226 -45.55 4.10 24.21
C ASP A 226 -44.30 3.22 24.00
N LYS A 227 -43.55 3.49 22.92
CA LYS A 227 -42.36 2.71 22.56
C LYS A 227 -41.06 3.31 23.09
N PHE A 228 -41.09 4.49 23.68
CA PHE A 228 -39.90 5.25 24.07
C PHE A 228 -39.93 5.75 25.53
N ALA A 229 -40.95 5.37 26.32
CA ALA A 229 -41.05 5.60 27.76
C ALA A 229 -40.31 4.56 28.60
#